data_AF-A0A6H9RTX8-F1
#
_entry.id   AF-A0A6H9RTX8-F1
#
_cell.length_a   1.000
_cell.length_b   1.000
_cell.length_c   1.000
_cell.angle_alpha   90.00
_cell.angle_beta   90.00
_cell.angle_gamma   90.00
#
_symmetry.space_group_name_H-M   'P 1'
#
loop_
_entity.id
_entity.type
_entity.pdbx_description
1 polymer ?
#
loop_
_entity_poly.entity_id
_entity_poly.type
_entity_poly.pdbx_seq_one_letter_code
_entity_poly.pdbx_strand_id
1 'polypeptide(L)'
;ILSARPYTFLDDAPLEERRTQAVINRRWSDPQATDDLGALDAEAIQSVRDEAWPTPANLDEMHEALMSLACIADSEADAHAPWLDWLQALAASGRASHLQISAERGLWVPLERLTCLQAVYPQARWQPPLTPLAGFDETWDSDEALVEVLRARLSAFGPL
;
A
#
# COMPACT_ATOMS: atom_id res chain seq x y z
N ILE A 1 -37.16 -46.89 -15.27
CA ILE A 1 -36.62 -45.72 -16.00
C ILE A 1 -35.11 -45.73 -15.70
N LEU A 2 -34.21 -46.45 -16.37
CA LEU A 2 -33.85 -46.66 -17.78
C LEU A 2 -33.45 -45.39 -18.54
N SER A 3 -32.15 -45.05 -18.51
CA SER A 3 -31.41 -44.33 -19.57
C SER A 3 -29.89 -44.54 -19.31
N ALA A 4 -29.27 -45.60 -19.82
CA ALA A 4 -28.55 -45.69 -21.11
C ALA A 4 -27.08 -45.17 -21.07
N ARG A 5 -26.13 -46.12 -21.08
CA ARG A 5 -24.84 -46.03 -21.82
C ARG A 5 -25.11 -46.58 -23.25
N PRO A 6 -24.21 -46.57 -24.28
CA PRO A 6 -22.88 -45.98 -24.51
C PRO A 6 -22.76 -45.32 -25.93
N TYR A 7 -21.59 -44.80 -26.35
CA TYR A 7 -21.12 -44.99 -27.74
C TYR A 7 -19.59 -45.00 -27.81
N THR A 8 -19.13 -46.06 -28.46
CA THR A 8 -17.79 -46.43 -28.90
C THR A 8 -17.36 -45.60 -30.11
N PHE A 9 -16.11 -45.10 -30.15
CA PHE A 9 -15.21 -45.19 -31.32
C PHE A 9 -13.80 -44.63 -31.00
N LEU A 10 -12.79 -45.52 -31.01
CA LEU A 10 -11.42 -45.28 -31.52
C LEU A 10 -11.55 -45.14 -33.06
N ASP A 11 -10.79 -44.42 -33.87
CA ASP A 11 -9.45 -43.83 -33.83
C ASP A 11 -9.34 -42.97 -35.12
N ASP A 12 -8.42 -42.01 -35.17
CA ASP A 12 -7.63 -41.67 -36.38
C ASP A 12 -6.66 -40.52 -36.07
N ALA A 13 -5.52 -40.89 -35.46
CA ALA A 13 -4.13 -40.54 -35.84
C ALA A 13 -3.64 -39.06 -35.88
N PRO A 14 -2.30 -38.78 -35.89
CA PRO A 14 -1.14 -39.67 -35.74
C PRO A 14 -0.12 -39.26 -34.67
N LEU A 15 0.72 -40.26 -34.34
CA LEU A 15 2.03 -40.16 -33.71
C LEU A 15 3.04 -39.46 -34.64
N GLU A 16 3.48 -38.27 -34.26
CA GLU A 16 4.74 -37.64 -34.67
C GLU A 16 4.90 -36.47 -33.69
N GLU A 17 5.69 -36.57 -32.62
CA GLU A 17 7.10 -36.25 -32.73
C GLU A 17 7.91 -36.95 -31.62
N ARG A 18 8.77 -37.84 -32.09
CA ARG A 18 9.89 -38.39 -31.34
C ARG A 18 10.89 -37.26 -31.07
N ARG A 19 10.93 -36.72 -29.86
CA ARG A 19 12.15 -36.10 -29.31
C ARG A 19 12.21 -36.25 -27.79
N THR A 20 12.68 -37.42 -27.42
CA THR A 20 13.28 -37.79 -26.15
C THR A 20 14.31 -36.75 -25.73
N GLN A 21 14.07 -36.07 -24.60
CA GLN A 21 15.18 -35.62 -23.78
C GLN A 21 14.90 -36.04 -22.34
N ALA A 22 15.48 -37.18 -21.99
CA ALA A 22 15.53 -37.69 -20.63
C ALA A 22 16.43 -36.76 -19.80
N VAL A 23 15.90 -36.25 -18.68
CA VAL A 23 16.75 -35.84 -17.55
C VAL A 23 16.12 -36.37 -16.27
N ILE A 24 16.59 -37.57 -15.93
CA ILE A 24 17.00 -38.02 -14.61
C ILE A 24 16.34 -37.27 -13.45
N ASN A 25 15.43 -37.99 -12.80
CA ASN A 25 14.99 -37.78 -11.43
C ASN A 25 16.22 -37.82 -10.49
N ARG A 26 16.86 -36.66 -10.26
CA ARG A 26 17.87 -36.53 -9.21
C ARG A 26 17.15 -36.56 -7.87
N ARG A 27 17.23 -37.75 -7.26
CA ARG A 27 17.05 -38.01 -5.83
C ARG A 27 17.20 -36.74 -4.99
N TRP A 28 16.08 -36.33 -4.43
CA TRP A 28 16.01 -35.57 -3.20
C TRP A 28 16.70 -36.40 -2.12
N SER A 29 17.95 -36.06 -1.82
CA SER A 29 18.69 -36.65 -0.71
C SER A 29 19.72 -35.63 -0.24
N ASP A 30 19.22 -34.55 0.36
CA ASP A 30 19.77 -34.05 1.63
C ASP A 30 18.74 -33.14 2.33
N PRO A 31 18.13 -33.54 3.46
CA PRO A 31 17.22 -32.67 4.23
C PRO A 31 17.94 -31.59 5.05
N GLN A 32 19.26 -31.49 5.02
CA GLN A 32 20.01 -30.56 5.88
C GLN A 32 20.37 -29.20 5.24
N ALA A 33 19.89 -28.92 4.03
CA ALA A 33 20.17 -27.66 3.31
C ALA A 33 18.91 -26.94 2.82
N THR A 34 17.82 -26.99 3.59
CA THR A 34 16.58 -26.23 3.29
C THR A 34 16.48 -24.92 4.10
N ASP A 35 17.37 -24.68 5.05
CA ASP A 35 17.25 -23.52 5.96
C ASP A 35 17.64 -22.19 5.30
N ASP A 36 18.37 -22.22 4.17
CA ASP A 36 18.85 -21.01 3.47
C ASP A 36 17.94 -20.55 2.30
N LEU A 37 16.91 -21.31 1.93
CA LEU A 37 15.99 -20.95 0.83
C LEU A 37 14.77 -20.12 1.28
N GLY A 38 14.72 -19.74 2.55
CA GLY A 38 13.61 -18.96 3.14
C GLY A 38 14.01 -17.81 4.06
N ALA A 39 15.31 -17.58 4.29
CA ALA A 39 15.76 -16.44 5.06
C ALA A 39 15.71 -15.19 4.17
N LEU A 40 14.65 -14.40 4.30
CA LEU A 40 14.62 -13.05 3.73
C LEU A 40 15.82 -12.29 4.29
N ASP A 41 16.71 -11.86 3.40
CA ASP A 41 17.85 -11.03 3.77
C ASP A 41 17.32 -9.71 4.36
N ALA A 42 17.62 -9.44 5.63
CA ALA A 42 17.18 -8.24 6.31
C ALA A 42 17.66 -6.95 5.60
N GLU A 43 18.80 -7.02 4.89
CA GLU A 43 19.30 -5.93 4.06
C GLU A 43 18.46 -5.77 2.78
N ALA A 44 18.00 -6.87 2.18
CA ALA A 44 17.05 -6.82 1.06
C ALA A 44 15.65 -6.33 1.51
N ILE A 45 15.18 -6.70 2.70
CA ILE A 45 13.94 -6.16 3.28
C ILE A 45 14.09 -4.66 3.51
N GLN A 46 15.21 -4.20 4.07
CA GLN A 46 15.44 -2.78 4.30
C GLN A 46 15.52 -2.00 2.98
N SER A 47 16.21 -2.54 1.97
CA SER A 47 16.26 -1.96 0.64
C SER A 47 14.87 -1.84 -0.01
N VAL A 48 14.00 -2.84 0.18
CA VAL A 48 12.62 -2.82 -0.33
C VAL A 48 11.73 -1.86 0.48
N ARG A 49 11.99 -1.69 1.78
CA ARG A 49 11.29 -0.69 2.61
C ARG A 49 11.66 0.74 2.21
N ASP A 50 12.94 0.98 1.95
CA ASP A 50 13.43 2.29 1.49
C ASP A 50 12.93 2.59 0.06
N GLU A 51 12.70 1.57 -0.78
CA GLU A 51 12.10 1.71 -2.11
C GLU A 51 10.58 1.99 -2.07
N ALA A 52 9.89 1.56 -1.01
CA ALA A 52 8.44 1.72 -0.86
C ALA A 52 8.01 3.05 -0.23
N TRP A 53 8.87 3.68 0.57
CA TRP A 53 8.57 4.98 1.20
C TRP A 53 8.66 6.12 0.18
N PRO A 54 7.72 7.08 0.16
CA PRO A 54 7.74 8.14 -0.84
C PRO A 54 8.95 9.08 -0.65
N THR A 55 9.59 9.43 -1.76
CA THR A 55 10.68 10.42 -1.82
C THR A 55 10.29 11.56 -2.76
N PRO A 56 9.31 12.42 -2.39
CA PRO A 56 8.87 13.49 -3.26
C PRO A 56 9.99 14.49 -3.52
N ALA A 57 10.13 14.92 -4.78
CA ALA A 57 11.15 15.89 -5.21
C ALA A 57 10.57 17.30 -5.42
N ASN A 58 9.24 17.45 -5.37
CA ASN A 58 8.56 18.72 -5.58
C ASN A 58 7.18 18.76 -4.87
N LEU A 59 6.51 19.90 -4.98
CA LEU A 59 5.20 20.16 -4.34
C LEU A 59 4.10 19.18 -4.80
N ASP A 60 4.04 18.85 -6.08
CA ASP A 60 3.01 17.97 -6.61
C ASP A 60 3.26 16.52 -6.21
N GLU A 61 4.51 16.06 -6.26
CA GLU A 61 4.88 14.74 -5.73
C GLU A 61 4.66 14.65 -4.22
N MET A 62 4.85 15.73 -3.48
CA MET A 62 4.51 15.77 -2.05
C MET A 62 3.00 15.60 -1.84
N HIS A 63 2.17 16.20 -2.70
CA HIS A 63 0.73 15.97 -2.65
C HIS A 63 0.37 14.51 -2.94
N GLU A 64 1.00 13.89 -3.94
CA GLU A 64 0.80 12.47 -4.24
C GLU A 64 1.25 11.56 -3.09
N ALA A 65 2.39 11.87 -2.44
CA ALA A 65 2.87 11.18 -1.25
C ALA A 65 1.89 11.31 -0.07
N LEU A 66 1.36 12.51 0.14
CA LEU A 66 0.37 12.77 1.19
C LEU A 66 -0.95 12.02 0.93
N MET A 67 -1.36 11.94 -0.34
CA MET A 67 -2.53 11.16 -0.79
C MET A 67 -2.34 9.65 -0.61
N SER A 68 -1.16 9.13 -0.90
CA SER A 68 -0.85 7.71 -0.77
C SER A 68 -0.74 7.27 0.69
N LEU A 69 -0.11 8.09 1.54
CA LEU A 69 0.07 7.81 2.97
C LEU A 69 -1.15 8.13 3.83
N ALA A 70 -2.17 8.78 3.27
CA ALA A 70 -3.32 9.36 3.94
C ALA A 70 -3.03 10.50 4.92
N CYS A 71 -1.93 10.44 5.65
CA CYS A 71 -1.43 11.50 6.50
C CYS A 71 0.10 11.37 6.73
N ILE A 72 0.73 12.49 7.09
CA ILE A 72 2.15 12.56 7.47
C ILE A 72 2.24 13.21 8.84
N ALA A 73 2.93 12.60 9.79
CA ALA A 73 3.11 13.18 11.13
C ALA A 73 4.12 14.32 11.13
N ASP A 74 3.97 15.27 12.07
CA ASP A 74 4.90 16.39 12.21
C ASP A 74 6.36 15.93 12.31
N SER A 75 6.62 14.88 13.09
CA SER A 75 7.96 14.29 13.22
C SER A 75 8.54 13.77 11.91
N GLU A 76 7.69 13.28 11.00
CA GLU A 76 8.12 12.81 9.67
C GLU A 76 8.42 14.00 8.76
N ALA A 77 7.56 15.01 8.76
CA ALA A 77 7.78 16.25 8.00
C ALA A 77 9.07 16.97 8.44
N ASP A 78 9.35 16.99 9.74
CA ASP A 78 10.56 17.60 10.32
C ASP A 78 11.83 16.79 10.03
N ALA A 79 11.73 15.46 9.96
CA ALA A 79 12.87 14.58 9.69
C ALA A 79 13.35 14.65 8.22
N HIS A 80 12.47 15.03 7.29
CA HIS A 80 12.73 14.99 5.86
C HIS A 80 12.63 16.38 5.22
N ALA A 81 13.68 17.20 5.31
CA ALA A 81 13.69 18.45 4.54
C ALA A 81 13.67 18.16 3.02
N PRO A 82 12.86 18.87 2.20
CA PRO A 82 12.09 20.08 2.50
C PRO A 82 10.57 19.85 2.69
N TRP A 83 10.15 18.72 3.27
CA TRP A 83 8.76 18.30 3.32
C TRP A 83 7.83 19.31 3.99
N LEU A 84 8.23 19.85 5.14
CA LEU A 84 7.42 20.82 5.87
C LEU A 84 7.07 22.04 5.02
N ASP A 85 8.02 22.57 4.24
CA ASP A 85 7.79 23.74 3.39
C ASP A 85 6.75 23.44 2.29
N TRP A 86 6.81 22.24 1.70
CA TRP A 86 5.84 21.80 0.70
C TRP A 86 4.46 21.57 1.31
N LEU A 87 4.38 20.95 2.49
CA LEU A 87 3.10 20.72 3.20
C LEU A 87 2.44 22.04 3.60
N GLN A 88 3.23 23.02 4.05
CA GLN A 88 2.75 24.38 4.32
C GLN A 88 2.27 25.07 3.04
N ALA A 89 2.98 24.93 1.92
CA ALA A 89 2.54 25.47 0.64
C ALA A 89 1.24 24.82 0.14
N LEU A 90 1.09 23.49 0.31
CA LEU A 90 -0.16 22.79 0.02
C LEU A 90 -1.31 23.33 0.88
N ALA A 91 -1.07 23.53 2.17
CA ALA A 91 -2.07 24.10 3.07
C ALA A 91 -2.45 25.54 2.72
N ALA A 92 -1.47 26.38 2.37
CA ALA A 92 -1.70 27.74 1.89
C ALA A 92 -2.53 27.77 0.60
N SER A 93 -2.39 26.76 -0.27
CA SER A 93 -3.19 26.60 -1.49
C SER A 93 -4.55 25.91 -1.27
N GLY A 94 -4.85 25.49 -0.03
CA GLY A 94 -6.09 24.79 0.30
C GLY A 94 -6.13 23.32 -0.11
N ARG A 95 -4.99 22.71 -0.46
CA ARG A 95 -4.87 21.29 -0.84
C ARG A 95 -4.57 20.38 0.35
N ALA A 96 -4.15 20.93 1.49
CA ALA A 96 -3.88 20.17 2.70
C ALA A 96 -4.34 20.94 3.95
N SER A 97 -4.51 20.22 5.05
CA SER A 97 -4.76 20.82 6.37
C SER A 97 -3.92 20.09 7.42
N HIS A 98 -3.48 20.84 8.43
CA HIS A 98 -2.83 20.31 9.61
C HIS A 98 -3.86 20.03 10.70
N LEU A 99 -3.81 18.82 11.22
CA LEU A 99 -4.64 18.29 12.29
C LEU A 99 -3.84 18.25 13.59
N GLN A 100 -4.25 19.02 14.60
CA GLN A 100 -3.67 18.91 15.93
C GLN A 100 -4.39 17.85 16.77
N ILE A 101 -3.71 16.74 17.08
CA ILE A 101 -4.24 15.66 17.93
C ILE A 101 -3.98 15.96 19.42
N SER A 102 -2.78 16.43 19.75
CA SER A 102 -2.37 16.82 21.12
C SER A 102 -1.28 17.89 21.04
N ALA A 103 -0.86 18.49 22.16
CA ALA A 103 0.14 19.57 22.14
C ALA A 103 1.46 19.23 21.42
N GLU A 104 1.84 17.95 21.37
CA GLU A 104 3.10 17.47 20.78
C GLU A 104 2.90 16.60 19.53
N ARG A 105 1.65 16.39 19.09
CA ARG A 105 1.34 15.54 17.94
C ARG A 105 0.34 16.20 17.01
N GLY A 106 0.74 16.37 15.76
CA GLY A 106 -0.13 16.72 14.66
C GLY A 106 0.15 15.89 13.42
N LEU A 107 -0.80 15.95 12.49
CA LEU A 107 -0.77 15.25 11.21
C LEU A 107 -1.09 16.23 10.08
N TRP A 108 -0.36 16.17 8.99
CA TRP A 108 -0.74 16.76 7.73
C TRP A 108 -1.65 15.79 6.98
N VAL A 109 -2.72 16.32 6.39
CA VAL A 109 -3.77 15.52 5.71
C VAL A 109 -4.14 16.21 4.39
N PRO A 110 -4.29 15.47 3.28
CA PRO A 110 -4.76 16.04 2.03
C PRO A 110 -6.25 16.34 2.11
N LEU A 111 -6.72 17.37 1.41
CA LEU A 111 -8.13 17.79 1.47
C LEU A 111 -9.10 16.66 1.09
N GLU A 112 -8.71 15.82 0.13
CA GLU A 112 -9.47 14.70 -0.39
C GLU A 112 -9.71 13.59 0.65
N ARG A 113 -8.90 13.53 1.72
CA ARG A 113 -9.08 12.57 2.82
C ARG A 113 -9.55 13.22 4.12
N LEU A 114 -10.01 14.47 4.04
CA LEU A 114 -10.43 15.25 5.20
C LEU A 114 -11.54 14.54 6.00
N THR A 115 -12.61 14.08 5.34
CA THR A 115 -13.74 13.43 6.03
C THR A 115 -13.35 12.13 6.72
N CYS A 116 -12.45 11.34 6.09
CA CYS A 116 -11.90 10.12 6.66
C CYS A 116 -11.18 10.41 7.99
N LEU A 117 -10.25 11.37 8.01
CA LEU A 117 -9.52 11.72 9.24
C LEU A 117 -10.38 12.48 10.26
N GLN A 118 -11.42 13.19 9.83
CA GLN A 118 -12.41 13.79 10.73
C GLN A 118 -13.21 12.72 11.48
N ALA A 119 -13.53 11.58 10.86
CA ALA A 119 -14.20 10.48 11.54
C ALA A 119 -13.31 9.84 12.62
N VAL A 120 -12.00 9.71 12.37
CA VAL A 120 -11.03 9.17 13.34
C VAL A 120 -10.76 10.16 14.48
N TYR A 121 -10.67 11.45 14.17
CA TYR A 121 -10.34 12.51 15.13
C TYR A 121 -11.42 13.61 15.18
N PRO A 122 -12.64 13.32 15.66
CA PRO A 122 -13.78 14.23 15.56
C PRO A 122 -13.64 15.53 16.37
N GLN A 123 -12.73 15.56 17.35
CA GLN A 123 -12.50 16.74 18.22
C GLN A 123 -11.22 17.50 17.88
N ALA A 124 -10.46 17.04 16.89
CA ALA A 124 -9.17 17.63 16.59
C ALA A 124 -9.32 18.92 15.79
N ARG A 125 -8.34 19.83 15.95
CA ARG A 125 -8.38 21.16 15.34
C ARG A 125 -7.65 21.15 14.01
N TRP A 126 -8.30 21.73 13.00
CA TRP A 126 -7.83 21.76 11.62
C TRP A 126 -7.31 23.15 11.25
N GLN A 127 -6.13 23.23 10.64
CA GLN A 127 -5.46 24.48 10.29
C GLN A 127 -4.79 24.37 8.91
N PRO A 128 -5.23 25.14 7.89
CA PRO A 128 -6.46 25.95 7.91
C PRO A 128 -7.71 25.07 8.03
N PRO A 129 -8.83 25.61 8.56
CA PRO A 129 -10.10 24.89 8.50
C PRO A 129 -10.56 24.83 7.04
N LEU A 130 -10.63 23.61 6.49
CA LEU A 130 -11.10 23.36 5.14
C LEU A 130 -12.46 22.64 5.16
N THR A 131 -13.21 22.80 4.08
CA THR A 131 -14.45 22.07 3.84
C THR A 131 -14.18 20.93 2.86
N PRO A 132 -14.80 19.75 3.03
CA PRO A 132 -14.65 18.65 2.09
C PRO A 132 -14.91 19.07 0.63
N LEU A 133 -14.08 18.56 -0.29
CA LEU A 133 -14.26 18.77 -1.72
C LEU A 133 -15.47 17.96 -2.20
N ALA A 134 -16.23 18.50 -3.17
CA ALA A 134 -17.33 17.77 -3.78
C ALA A 134 -16.83 16.44 -4.40
N GLY A 135 -17.44 15.32 -4.03
CA GLY A 135 -17.00 13.98 -4.43
C GLY A 135 -16.02 13.32 -3.46
N PHE A 136 -15.58 14.04 -2.42
CA PHE A 136 -14.77 13.56 -1.29
C PHE A 136 -15.46 13.85 0.05
N ASP A 137 -16.76 14.15 0.02
CA ASP A 137 -17.62 14.45 1.16
C ASP A 137 -18.32 13.21 1.74
N GLU A 138 -17.81 12.01 1.42
CA GLU A 138 -18.32 10.75 1.97
C GLU A 138 -18.27 10.74 3.50
N THR A 139 -19.34 10.21 4.11
CA THR A 139 -19.42 10.00 5.55
C THR A 139 -18.78 8.67 5.92
N TRP A 140 -17.86 8.71 6.88
CA TRP A 140 -17.14 7.52 7.34
C TRP A 140 -17.62 7.07 8.72
N ASP A 141 -17.70 5.74 8.91
CA ASP A 141 -17.61 5.17 10.26
C ASP A 141 -16.17 5.30 10.77
N SER A 142 -16.01 5.49 12.09
CA SER A 142 -14.68 5.69 12.69
C SER A 142 -13.77 4.46 12.55
N ASP A 143 -14.31 3.25 12.68
CA ASP A 143 -13.50 2.03 12.62
C ASP A 143 -13.08 1.76 11.17
N GLU A 144 -13.99 1.97 10.21
CA GLU A 144 -13.68 1.86 8.78
C GLU A 144 -12.63 2.89 8.34
N ALA A 145 -12.75 4.14 8.78
CA ALA A 145 -11.76 5.18 8.50
C ALA A 145 -10.39 4.83 9.09
N LEU A 146 -10.36 4.30 10.31
CA LEU A 146 -9.10 3.88 10.94
C LEU A 146 -8.43 2.75 10.14
N VAL A 147 -9.19 1.75 9.69
CA VAL A 147 -8.68 0.66 8.85
C VAL A 147 -8.11 1.21 7.54
N GLU A 148 -8.79 2.17 6.90
CA GLU A 148 -8.32 2.75 5.65
C GLU A 148 -7.05 3.58 5.84
N VAL A 149 -6.95 4.37 6.92
CA VAL A 149 -5.71 5.11 7.26
C VAL A 149 -4.56 4.13 7.52
N LEU A 150 -4.80 3.07 8.30
CA LEU A 150 -3.78 2.06 8.57
C LEU A 150 -3.34 1.34 7.29
N ARG A 151 -4.27 0.98 6.41
CA ARG A 151 -3.98 0.37 5.12
C ARG A 151 -3.10 1.27 4.26
N ALA A 152 -3.45 2.55 4.15
CA ALA A 152 -2.68 3.53 3.39
C ALA A 152 -1.25 3.66 3.92
N ARG A 153 -1.09 3.76 5.25
CA ARG A 153 0.21 3.82 5.91
C ARG A 153 1.02 2.55 5.68
N LEU A 154 0.41 1.38 5.85
CA LEU A 154 1.08 0.09 5.64
C LEU A 154 1.41 -0.18 4.17
N SER A 155 0.73 0.45 3.22
CA SER A 155 1.01 0.28 1.80
C SER A 155 2.32 0.94 1.37
N ALA A 156 2.82 1.93 2.13
CA ALA A 156 4.14 2.54 1.92
C ALA A 156 5.27 1.83 2.66
N PHE A 157 4.95 0.91 3.58
CA PHE A 157 5.93 -0.02 4.10
C PHE A 157 5.88 -1.25 3.18
N GLY A 158 6.96 -1.53 2.47
CA GLY A 158 7.08 -2.76 1.68
C GLY A 158 6.75 -4.02 2.52
N PRO A 159 6.70 -5.21 1.90
CA PRO A 159 6.35 -6.46 2.61
C PRO A 159 7.06 -6.59 3.97
N LEU A 160 6.27 -6.83 5.03
CA LEU A 160 6.72 -6.91 6.42
C LEU A 160 7.22 -8.30 6.82
#